data_AF-A0A3S5EPD5-F1
#
_entry.id   AF-A0A3S5EPD5-F1
#
_cell.length_a   1.000
_cell.length_b   1.000
_cell.length_c   1.000
_cell.angle_alpha   90.00
_cell.angle_beta   90.00
_cell.angle_gamma   90.00
#
_symmetry.space_group_name_H-M   'P 1'
#
loop_
_entity.id
_entity.type
_entity.pdbx_description
1 polymer ?
#
loop_
_entity_poly.entity_id
_entity_poly.type
_entity_poly.pdbx_seq_one_letter_code
_entity_poly.pdbx_strand_id
1 'polypeptide(L)'
;MKIRHSKTPSQQCRYYKVDDIFEYMYETYINGNHSQLKTLYKELRREARKEFVAFCFEMVSPNTECERNSFCLLFIKRCLVTGVHEKRSYTARRG
;
A
#
# COMPACT_ATOMS: atom_id res chain seq x y z
N MET A 1 5.94 -22.07 -4.07
CA MET A 1 4.98 -21.34 -3.19
C MET A 1 3.61 -21.35 -3.84
N LYS A 2 2.55 -21.77 -3.13
CA LYS A 2 1.17 -21.66 -3.65
C LYS A 2 0.85 -20.17 -3.83
N ILE A 3 0.52 -19.75 -5.05
CA ILE A 3 0.12 -18.36 -5.34
C ILE A 3 -1.23 -18.12 -4.64
N ARG A 4 -1.25 -17.23 -3.65
CA ARG A 4 -2.45 -16.88 -2.89
C ARG A 4 -3.13 -15.70 -3.58
N HIS A 5 -4.42 -15.82 -3.82
CA HIS A 5 -5.20 -14.83 -4.55
C HIS A 5 -6.63 -14.80 -4.01
N SER A 6 -7.31 -13.68 -4.24
CA SER A 6 -8.72 -13.47 -3.90
C SER A 6 -9.05 -13.64 -2.41
N LYS A 7 -8.13 -13.25 -1.51
CA LYS A 7 -8.36 -13.30 -0.07
C LYS A 7 -9.13 -12.08 0.42
N THR A 8 -10.03 -12.32 1.36
CA THR A 8 -10.70 -11.24 2.10
C THR A 8 -9.74 -10.64 3.12
N PRO A 9 -9.98 -9.40 3.57
CA PRO A 9 -9.18 -8.78 4.63
C PRO A 9 -9.08 -9.67 5.86
N SER A 10 -10.21 -10.18 6.36
CA SER A 10 -10.26 -11.05 7.54
C SER A 10 -9.50 -12.38 7.36
N GLN A 11 -9.42 -12.91 6.13
CA GLN A 11 -8.61 -14.10 5.84
C GLN A 11 -7.11 -13.79 5.89
N GLN A 12 -6.72 -12.60 5.46
CA GLN A 12 -5.33 -12.14 5.58
C GLN A 12 -4.97 -11.82 7.03
N CYS A 13 -5.84 -11.16 7.79
CA CYS A 13 -5.67 -10.89 9.22
C CYS A 13 -5.31 -12.17 9.99
N ARG A 14 -6.09 -13.25 9.80
CA ARG A 14 -5.82 -14.56 10.44
C ARG A 14 -4.49 -15.19 10.03
N TYR A 15 -4.04 -14.94 8.79
CA TYR A 15 -2.80 -15.52 8.29
C TYR A 15 -1.55 -14.77 8.76
N TYR A 16 -1.59 -13.44 8.64
CA TYR A 16 -0.49 -12.57 9.06
C TYR A 16 -0.52 -12.28 10.57
N LYS A 17 -1.57 -12.75 11.28
CA LYS A 17 -1.79 -12.53 12.72
C LYS A 17 -1.79 -11.03 13.06
N VAL A 18 -2.50 -10.26 12.25
CA VAL A 18 -2.68 -8.81 12.42
C VAL A 18 -4.16 -8.51 12.65
N ASP A 19 -4.43 -7.45 13.40
CA ASP A 19 -5.81 -7.01 13.68
C ASP A 19 -6.45 -6.37 12.45
N ASP A 20 -5.76 -5.40 11.82
CA ASP A 20 -6.17 -4.79 10.56
C ASP A 20 -5.08 -4.97 9.48
N ILE A 21 -5.47 -5.58 8.37
CA ILE A 21 -4.56 -5.83 7.26
C ILE A 21 -4.25 -4.57 6.45
N PHE A 22 -5.16 -3.60 6.39
CA PHE A 22 -4.95 -2.35 5.67
C PHE A 22 -3.95 -1.46 6.41
N GLU A 23 -4.04 -1.41 7.74
CA GLU A 23 -3.03 -0.75 8.58
C GLU A 23 -1.66 -1.42 8.40
N TYR A 24 -1.58 -2.75 8.47
CA TYR A 24 -0.34 -3.49 8.23
C TYR A 24 0.26 -3.23 6.84
N MET A 25 -0.59 -3.13 5.80
CA MET A 25 -0.15 -2.78 4.46
C MET A 25 0.35 -1.33 4.37
N TYR A 26 -0.30 -0.39 5.06
CA TYR A 26 0.11 1.01 5.12
C TYR A 26 1.43 1.18 5.88
N GLU A 27 1.64 0.48 7.00
CA GLU A 27 2.91 0.44 7.70
C GLU A 27 4.02 -0.19 6.85
N THR A 28 3.71 -1.28 6.14
CA THR A 28 4.64 -1.92 5.18
C THR A 28 5.06 -0.93 4.09
N TYR A 29 4.16 -0.05 3.66
CA TYR A 29 4.45 1.03 2.72
C TYR A 29 5.37 2.11 3.33
N ILE A 30 5.07 2.60 4.54
CA ILE A 30 5.90 3.59 5.25
C ILE A 30 7.30 3.06 5.50
N ASN A 31 7.42 1.78 5.85
CA ASN A 31 8.70 1.10 6.07
C ASN A 31 9.50 0.86 4.78
N GLY A 32 8.97 1.21 3.60
CA GLY A 32 9.63 1.04 2.31
C GLY A 32 9.67 -0.41 1.80
N ASN A 33 8.93 -1.33 2.44
CA ASN A 33 8.92 -2.76 2.09
C ASN A 33 7.95 -3.07 0.93
N HIS A 34 8.23 -2.47 -0.22
CA HIS A 34 7.32 -2.50 -1.36
C HIS A 34 7.12 -3.88 -2.00
N SER A 35 8.12 -4.76 -1.94
CA SER A 35 8.00 -6.16 -2.39
C SER A 35 6.93 -6.93 -1.60
N GLN A 36 6.88 -6.69 -0.28
CA GLN A 36 5.88 -7.28 0.60
C GLN A 36 4.51 -6.68 0.34
N LEU A 37 4.42 -5.35 0.21
CA LEU A 37 3.18 -4.65 -0.13
C LEU A 37 2.55 -5.17 -1.43
N LYS A 38 3.37 -5.36 -2.47
CA LYS A 38 2.93 -5.89 -3.77
C LYS A 38 2.38 -7.32 -3.65
N THR A 39 2.98 -8.13 -2.77
CA THR A 39 2.49 -9.48 -2.47
C THR A 39 1.14 -9.41 -1.77
N LEU A 40 1.04 -8.66 -0.68
CA LEU A 40 -0.21 -8.46 0.08
C LEU A 40 -1.35 -7.96 -0.82
N TYR A 41 -1.07 -6.97 -1.66
CA TYR A 41 -2.04 -6.40 -2.60
C TYR A 41 -2.50 -7.41 -3.67
N LYS A 42 -1.60 -8.25 -4.19
CA LYS A 42 -1.96 -9.32 -5.13
C LYS A 42 -2.78 -10.42 -4.46
N GLU A 43 -2.51 -10.71 -3.21
CA GLU A 43 -3.25 -11.70 -2.43
C GLU A 43 -4.70 -11.23 -2.14
N LEU A 44 -4.93 -9.92 -2.03
CA LEU A 44 -6.27 -9.36 -1.83
C LEU A 44 -7.20 -9.61 -3.03
N ARG A 45 -8.48 -9.83 -2.72
CA ARG A 45 -9.58 -9.82 -3.70
C ARG A 45 -9.76 -8.44 -4.34
N ARG A 46 -10.35 -8.40 -5.54
CA ARG A 46 -10.57 -7.16 -6.31
C ARG A 46 -11.25 -6.06 -5.50
N GLU A 47 -12.30 -6.37 -4.74
CA GLU A 47 -13.01 -5.37 -3.94
C GLU A 47 -12.15 -4.83 -2.80
N ALA A 48 -11.46 -5.71 -2.07
CA ALA A 48 -10.59 -5.29 -0.97
C ALA A 48 -9.40 -4.44 -1.42
N ARG A 49 -8.96 -4.56 -2.68
CA ARG A 49 -7.96 -3.65 -3.25
C ARG A 49 -8.49 -2.23 -3.42
N LYS A 50 -9.77 -2.07 -3.77
CA LYS A 50 -10.41 -0.74 -3.85
C LYS A 50 -10.58 -0.16 -2.45
N GLU A 51 -11.02 -0.99 -1.50
CA GLU A 51 -11.14 -0.62 -0.08
C GLU A 51 -9.79 -0.15 0.49
N PHE A 52 -8.70 -0.88 0.22
CA PHE A 52 -7.35 -0.46 0.63
C PHE A 52 -6.94 0.89 0.02
N VAL A 53 -7.22 1.11 -1.27
CA VAL A 53 -6.91 2.39 -1.91
C VAL A 53 -7.72 3.52 -1.26
N ALA A 54 -9.01 3.32 -0.99
CA ALA A 54 -9.86 4.28 -0.28
C ALA A 54 -9.34 4.56 1.14
N PHE A 55 -8.98 3.52 1.89
CA PHE A 55 -8.36 3.65 3.22
C PHE A 55 -7.09 4.51 3.17
N CYS A 56 -6.21 4.28 2.19
CA CYS A 56 -5.04 5.12 2.00
C CYS A 56 -5.38 6.57 1.66
N PHE A 57 -6.50 6.86 0.99
CA PHE A 57 -6.94 8.24 0.75
C PHE A 57 -7.42 8.91 2.05
N GLU A 58 -8.14 8.17 2.91
CA GLU A 58 -8.65 8.67 4.18
C GLU A 58 -7.54 8.92 5.20
N MET A 59 -6.58 7.99 5.30
CA MET A 59 -5.43 8.12 6.22
C MET A 59 -4.45 9.25 5.83
N VAL A 60 -4.52 9.73 4.59
CA VAL A 60 -3.55 10.68 4.02
C VAL A 60 -4.05 12.15 4.03
N SER A 61 -5.29 12.46 4.43
CA SER A 61 -5.81 13.84 4.55
C SER A 61 -6.11 14.24 6.00
N PRO A 62 -5.85 15.49 6.50
CA PRO A 62 -5.37 16.70 5.80
C PRO A 62 -4.23 17.47 6.55
N ASN A 63 -3.25 16.82 7.17
CA ASN A 63 -2.26 17.56 8.00
C ASN A 63 -0.87 17.78 7.39
N THR A 64 -0.57 17.23 6.20
CA THR A 64 0.74 17.47 5.56
C THR A 64 0.62 17.53 4.05
N GLU A 65 0.67 18.75 3.52
CA GLU A 65 1.16 19.10 2.18
C GLU A 65 0.61 18.27 0.99
N CYS A 66 -0.49 18.79 0.44
CA CYS A 66 -1.28 18.28 -0.69
C CYS A 66 -0.47 17.79 -1.91
N GLU A 67 0.77 18.26 -2.13
CA GLU A 67 1.62 17.83 -3.24
C GLU A 67 2.33 16.47 -3.01
N ARG A 68 2.66 16.12 -1.75
CA ARG A 68 3.25 14.81 -1.42
C ARG A 68 2.23 13.67 -1.51
N ASN A 69 0.97 13.97 -1.26
CA ASN A 69 -0.13 13.00 -1.18
C ASN A 69 -0.58 12.52 -2.56
N SER A 70 -0.69 13.43 -3.53
CA SER A 70 -1.00 13.06 -4.92
C SER A 70 0.10 12.17 -5.52
N PHE A 71 1.38 12.49 -5.25
CA PHE A 71 2.50 11.66 -5.68
C PHE A 71 2.56 10.32 -4.97
N CYS A 72 2.34 10.23 -3.64
CA CYS A 72 2.33 8.94 -2.93
C CYS A 72 1.21 8.02 -3.42
N LEU A 73 0.02 8.54 -3.69
CA LEU A 73 -1.11 7.75 -4.20
C LEU A 73 -0.93 7.35 -5.67
N LEU A 74 -0.38 8.25 -6.50
CA LEU A 74 0.04 7.92 -7.86
C LEU A 74 1.15 6.88 -7.85
N PHE A 75 2.08 6.94 -6.88
CA PHE A 75 3.19 5.99 -6.75
C PHE A 75 2.72 4.65 -6.20
N ILE A 76 1.80 4.60 -5.22
CA ILE A 76 1.16 3.35 -4.78
C ILE A 76 0.39 2.73 -5.94
N LYS A 77 -0.45 3.48 -6.66
CA LYS A 77 -1.13 2.97 -7.86
C LYS A 77 -0.14 2.51 -8.94
N ARG A 78 0.93 3.26 -9.20
CA ARG A 78 1.96 2.93 -10.21
C ARG A 78 2.77 1.69 -9.81
N CYS A 79 3.30 1.63 -8.59
CA CYS A 79 4.06 0.47 -8.07
C CYS A 79 3.21 -0.81 -8.03
N LEU A 80 1.92 -0.69 -7.70
CA LEU A 80 1.00 -1.82 -7.67
C LEU A 80 0.56 -2.29 -9.07
N VAL A 81 0.50 -1.39 -10.07
CA VAL A 81 0.07 -1.70 -11.45
C VAL A 81 1.24 -2.07 -12.37
N THR A 82 2.33 -1.32 -12.40
CA THR A 82 3.45 -1.51 -13.34
C THR A 82 4.55 -2.40 -12.77
N GLY A 83 4.61 -2.56 -11.44
CA GLY A 83 5.63 -3.38 -10.79
C GLY A 83 7.06 -2.88 -10.91
N VAL A 84 7.26 -1.68 -11.47
CA VAL A 84 8.55 -1.00 -11.63
C VAL A 84 8.73 -0.04 -10.46
N HIS A 85 9.82 -0.26 -9.71
CA HIS A 85 10.32 0.69 -8.71
C HIS A 85 11.24 1.67 -9.41
N GLU A 86 10.72 2.80 -9.88
CA GLU A 86 11.61 3.91 -10.17
C GLU A 86 12.02 4.50 -8.82
N LYS A 87 13.26 4.23 -8.40
CA LYS A 87 13.87 4.88 -7.24
C LYS A 87 14.01 6.37 -7.54
N ARG A 88 12.93 7.14 -7.41
CA ARG A 88 13.04 8.58 -7.26
C ARG A 88 13.40 8.82 -5.80
N SER A 89 14.70 8.87 -5.55
CA SER A 89 15.26 9.30 -4.28
C SER A 89 14.61 10.63 -3.89
N TYR A 90 13.75 10.61 -2.87
CA TYR A 90 13.31 11.83 -2.22
C TYR A 90 14.46 12.30 -1.33
N THR A 91 15.50 12.87 -1.93
CA THR A 91 16.41 13.72 -1.18
C THR A 91 15.61 14.94 -0.75
N ALA A 92 15.27 14.97 0.53
CA ALA A 92 14.70 16.15 1.18
C ALA A 92 15.63 17.34 0.93
N ARG A 93 15.25 18.20 -0.02
CA ARG A 93 15.91 19.49 -0.21
C ARG A 93 15.32 20.43 0.85
N ARG A 94 15.85 20.34 2.08
CA ARG A 94 15.95 21.52 2.94
C ARG A 94 17.13 22.32 2.41
N GLY A 95 16.86 23.51 1.90
CA GLY A 95 17.83 24.42 1.32
C GLY A 95 17.09 25.42 0.46
#